data_AF-A0A845RM33-F1
#
_entry.id   AF-A0A845RM33-F1
#
_cell.length_a   1.000
_cell.length_b   1.000
_cell.length_c   1.000
_cell.angle_alpha   90.00
_cell.angle_beta   90.00
_cell.angle_gamma   90.00
#
_symmetry.space_group_name_H-M   'P 1'
#
loop_
_entity.id
_entity.type
_entity.pdbx_description
1 polymer ?
#
loop_
_entity_poly.entity_id
_entity_poly.type
_entity_poly.pdbx_seq_one_letter_code
_entity_poly.pdbx_strand_id
1 'polypeptide(L)'
;MDQAFFDQLEQWHQQEQFQQIIDAIEAIPPEQRGYELTGLLARAYGNIGAAGETEPYEKAVSLLRSTKAQGTDDPNWHFRMGYALYYLNREEEAIPYFRKVLSLISDDPKTQAFWADCRELLTACHTAVESREIVARYESDPLDVHNALDYLLRVSLHDCLGCENSVEGDHIWCPDWKLTITPEIEQITENGIVLNFYLFAPQWGKELFECSVGMGSSPKQALGMACGSFLFSFIQGVGLMERREQALELETSFAGKPHHWRAYISDVIGMGDSPDLDSPSHYWDILSEHIAKRLGNQKLCYVKVYGAKSGDDVTGECRIDDIKSEELSALVAGLVEQWDVEGFASHKQFFFIRQEEETTLPNAYLGWDGRERLKHKVKTAAQMFHACDNQELYDSLPQRLEEALKDPTLAAECYAFLPEICAENAFDEVTYSETIDISVGGRPAATCYKNQLADYWPLHHALFTLFEEGAFGEEANAIYQEYIRVSSIYNAISQMQKKGTHLKDAKLTALLYHVGGGFEIR
;
A
#
# COMPACT_ATOMS: atom_id res chain seq x y z
N MET A 1 -1.52 -26.84 -56.94
CA MET A 1 -2.10 -27.73 -55.91
C MET A 1 -3.60 -27.65 -56.00
N ASP A 2 -4.31 -28.72 -55.64
CA ASP A 2 -5.76 -28.78 -55.68
C ASP A 2 -6.38 -28.26 -54.36
N GLN A 3 -7.68 -27.97 -54.40
CA GLN A 3 -8.41 -27.42 -53.26
C GLN A 3 -8.39 -28.37 -52.05
N ALA A 4 -8.42 -29.68 -52.31
CA ALA A 4 -8.41 -30.70 -51.27
C ALA A 4 -7.16 -30.63 -50.37
N PHE A 5 -5.99 -30.28 -50.93
CA PHE A 5 -4.79 -30.08 -50.13
C PHE A 5 -4.91 -28.88 -49.18
N PHE A 6 -5.42 -27.74 -49.66
CA PHE A 6 -5.62 -26.56 -48.82
C PHE A 6 -6.67 -26.79 -47.73
N ASP A 7 -7.76 -27.48 -48.06
CA ASP A 7 -8.80 -27.86 -47.09
C ASP A 7 -8.21 -28.75 -45.99
N GLN A 8 -7.29 -29.66 -46.34
CA GLN A 8 -6.58 -30.51 -45.38
C GLN A 8 -5.66 -29.71 -44.45
N LEU A 9 -4.91 -28.74 -44.99
CA LEU A 9 -4.06 -27.86 -44.17
C LEU A 9 -4.88 -27.02 -43.19
N GLU A 10 -6.04 -26.52 -43.64
CA GLU A 10 -6.93 -25.74 -42.78
C GLU A 10 -7.60 -26.63 -41.71
N GLN A 11 -7.95 -27.87 -42.04
CA GLN A 11 -8.43 -28.84 -41.05
C GLN A 11 -7.37 -29.12 -39.98
N TRP A 12 -6.11 -29.34 -40.37
CA TRP A 12 -5.01 -29.52 -39.40
C TRP A 12 -4.78 -28.27 -38.55
N HIS A 13 -4.94 -27.09 -39.14
CA HIS A 13 -4.80 -25.83 -38.39
C HIS A 13 -5.87 -25.71 -37.30
N GLN A 14 -7.12 -26.04 -37.62
CA GLN A 14 -8.24 -26.07 -36.66
C GLN A 14 -8.07 -27.14 -35.57
N GLN A 15 -7.30 -28.19 -35.86
CA GLN A 15 -6.97 -29.27 -34.91
C GLN A 15 -5.64 -29.02 -34.18
N GLU A 16 -5.03 -27.85 -34.34
CA GLU A 16 -3.72 -27.47 -33.78
C GLU A 16 -2.57 -28.43 -34.16
N GLN A 17 -2.73 -29.15 -35.27
CA GLN A 17 -1.75 -30.12 -35.80
C GLN A 17 -0.68 -29.39 -36.65
N PHE A 18 -0.02 -28.40 -36.05
CA PHE A 18 0.91 -27.52 -36.77
C PHE A 18 2.11 -28.27 -37.37
N GLN A 19 2.61 -29.31 -36.69
CA GLN A 19 3.70 -30.14 -37.22
C GLN A 19 3.31 -30.85 -38.52
N GLN A 20 2.06 -31.31 -38.65
CA GLN A 20 1.60 -31.98 -39.87
C GLN A 20 1.52 -31.00 -41.05
N ILE A 21 1.14 -29.74 -40.79
CA ILE A 21 1.19 -28.66 -41.79
C ILE A 21 2.63 -28.40 -42.22
N ILE A 22 3.56 -28.33 -41.27
CA ILE A 22 4.99 -28.11 -41.53
C ILE A 22 5.52 -29.25 -42.42
N ASP A 23 5.38 -30.50 -41.98
CA ASP A 23 5.88 -31.68 -42.71
C ASP A 23 5.31 -31.75 -44.13
N ALA A 24 4.01 -31.50 -44.30
CA ALA A 24 3.34 -31.57 -45.59
C ALA A 24 3.80 -30.48 -46.57
N ILE A 25 3.98 -29.24 -46.09
CA ILE A 25 4.44 -28.15 -46.96
C ILE A 25 5.96 -28.24 -47.20
N GLU A 26 6.75 -28.72 -46.25
CA GLU A 26 8.19 -28.87 -46.41
C GLU A 26 8.59 -29.95 -47.42
N ALA A 27 7.77 -30.99 -47.57
CA ALA A 27 7.91 -32.01 -48.61
C ALA A 27 7.84 -31.43 -50.04
N ILE A 28 7.27 -30.23 -50.21
CA ILE A 28 7.21 -29.51 -51.48
C ILE A 28 8.50 -28.68 -51.63
N PRO A 29 9.22 -28.75 -52.77
CA PRO A 29 10.40 -27.93 -53.01
C PRO A 29 10.09 -26.42 -52.87
N PRO A 30 10.96 -25.60 -52.25
CA PRO A 30 10.71 -24.18 -52.01
C PRO A 30 10.22 -23.38 -53.24
N GLU A 31 10.73 -23.71 -54.42
CA GLU A 31 10.39 -23.05 -55.69
C GLU A 31 8.94 -23.30 -56.13
N GLN A 32 8.31 -24.36 -55.60
CA GLN A 32 6.95 -24.79 -55.94
C GLN A 32 5.90 -24.37 -54.90
N ARG A 33 6.32 -23.85 -53.74
CA ARG A 33 5.40 -23.44 -52.66
C ARG A 33 4.61 -22.17 -53.02
N GLY A 34 5.23 -21.25 -53.74
CA GLY A 34 4.62 -19.96 -54.07
C GLY A 34 4.29 -19.13 -52.81
N TYR A 35 3.48 -18.09 -52.97
CA TYR A 35 3.16 -17.16 -51.89
C TYR A 35 2.32 -17.81 -50.78
N GLU A 36 1.23 -18.47 -51.16
CA GLU A 36 0.19 -18.95 -50.24
C GLU A 36 0.72 -20.02 -49.28
N LEU A 37 1.39 -21.06 -49.79
CA LEU A 37 1.92 -22.13 -48.96
C LEU A 37 3.11 -21.67 -48.12
N THR A 38 3.92 -20.74 -48.63
CA THR A 38 4.97 -20.11 -47.82
C THR A 38 4.36 -19.35 -46.64
N GLY A 39 3.26 -18.65 -46.86
CA GLY A 39 2.50 -17.98 -45.81
C GLY A 39 1.88 -18.95 -44.80
N LEU A 40 1.29 -20.06 -45.26
CA LEU A 40 0.71 -21.09 -44.38
C LEU A 40 1.78 -21.85 -43.58
N LEU A 41 2.94 -22.11 -44.18
CA LEU A 41 4.10 -22.69 -43.49
C LEU A 41 4.62 -21.74 -42.42
N ALA A 42 4.75 -20.44 -42.71
CA ALA A 42 5.12 -19.45 -41.72
C ALA A 42 4.11 -19.35 -40.56
N ARG A 43 2.79 -19.45 -40.85
CA ARG A 43 1.75 -19.52 -39.82
C ARG A 43 1.94 -20.76 -38.93
N ALA A 44 2.19 -21.91 -39.52
CA ALA A 44 2.38 -23.14 -38.75
C ALA A 44 3.64 -23.08 -37.87
N TYR A 45 4.74 -22.54 -38.39
CA TYR A 45 5.95 -22.28 -37.60
C TYR A 45 5.74 -21.26 -36.48
N GLY A 46 4.97 -20.20 -36.71
CA GLY A 46 4.61 -19.25 -35.65
C GLY A 46 3.78 -19.91 -34.54
N ASN A 47 2.85 -20.79 -34.91
CA ASN A 47 1.93 -21.41 -33.95
C ASN A 47 2.51 -22.63 -33.22
N ILE A 48 3.51 -23.31 -33.78
CA ILE A 48 4.16 -24.45 -33.10
C ILE A 48 5.18 -23.99 -32.05
N GLY A 49 5.69 -22.76 -32.18
CA GLY A 49 6.68 -22.23 -31.25
C GLY A 49 6.10 -22.11 -29.84
N ALA A 50 6.86 -22.57 -28.85
CA ALA A 50 6.56 -22.33 -27.45
C ALA A 50 7.22 -21.03 -26.95
N ALA A 51 6.67 -20.45 -25.88
CA ALA A 51 7.27 -19.28 -25.24
C ALA A 51 8.74 -19.56 -24.85
N GLY A 52 9.65 -18.68 -25.27
CA GLY A 52 11.10 -18.80 -25.05
C GLY A 52 11.85 -19.58 -26.13
N GLU A 53 11.17 -20.24 -27.06
CA GLU A 53 11.82 -20.78 -28.26
C GLU A 53 12.10 -19.66 -29.28
N THR A 54 13.15 -19.82 -30.07
CA THR A 54 13.50 -18.84 -31.13
C THR A 54 13.49 -19.44 -32.52
N GLU A 55 13.81 -20.74 -32.65
CA GLU A 55 13.97 -21.39 -33.95
C GLU A 55 12.68 -21.36 -34.80
N PRO A 56 11.49 -21.76 -34.30
CA PRO A 56 10.26 -21.73 -35.10
C PRO A 56 9.92 -20.32 -35.60
N TYR A 57 10.08 -19.31 -34.74
CA TYR A 57 9.78 -17.92 -35.10
C TYR A 57 10.79 -17.35 -36.10
N GLU A 58 12.09 -17.65 -35.97
CA GLU A 58 13.09 -17.26 -36.99
C GLU A 58 12.82 -17.93 -38.35
N LYS A 59 12.35 -19.20 -38.36
CA LYS A 59 11.89 -19.86 -39.60
C LYS A 59 10.70 -19.11 -40.20
N ALA A 60 9.70 -18.76 -39.40
CA ALA A 60 8.54 -17.99 -39.85
C ALA A 60 8.97 -16.63 -40.44
N VAL A 61 9.83 -15.88 -39.76
CA VAL A 61 10.38 -14.59 -40.24
C VAL A 61 11.13 -14.78 -41.56
N SER A 62 11.98 -15.80 -41.68
CA SER A 62 12.72 -16.09 -42.92
C SER A 62 11.79 -16.38 -44.10
N LEU A 63 10.76 -17.21 -43.89
CA LEU A 63 9.76 -17.54 -44.91
C LEU A 63 8.99 -16.30 -45.35
N LEU A 64 8.49 -15.50 -44.40
CA LEU A 64 7.74 -14.28 -44.70
C LEU A 64 8.62 -13.23 -45.40
N ARG A 65 9.89 -13.07 -45.00
CA ARG A 65 10.84 -12.17 -45.67
C ARG A 65 11.03 -12.54 -47.15
N SER A 66 11.04 -13.83 -47.48
CA SER A 66 11.16 -14.29 -48.87
C SER A 66 9.98 -13.89 -49.77
N THR A 67 8.83 -13.59 -49.17
CA THR A 67 7.59 -13.21 -49.86
C THR A 67 7.17 -11.76 -49.61
N LYS A 68 8.07 -10.91 -49.10
CA LYS A 68 7.78 -9.52 -48.73
C LYS A 68 7.11 -8.71 -49.83
N ALA A 69 7.55 -8.86 -51.09
CA ALA A 69 6.99 -8.10 -52.21
C ALA A 69 5.49 -8.42 -52.41
N GLN A 70 5.14 -9.71 -52.37
CA GLN A 70 3.77 -10.19 -52.53
C GLN A 70 2.88 -9.84 -51.32
N GLY A 71 3.43 -9.82 -50.12
CA GLY A 71 2.69 -9.55 -48.87
C GLY A 71 2.44 -8.08 -48.54
N THR A 72 2.88 -7.14 -49.39
CA THR A 72 2.85 -5.69 -49.11
C THR A 72 1.47 -5.18 -48.68
N ASP A 73 0.40 -5.68 -49.31
CA ASP A 73 -1.00 -5.29 -49.05
C ASP A 73 -1.84 -6.43 -48.44
N ASP A 74 -1.19 -7.44 -47.86
CA ASP A 74 -1.86 -8.58 -47.20
C ASP A 74 -1.81 -8.44 -45.67
N PRO A 75 -2.95 -8.18 -45.00
CA PRO A 75 -2.99 -8.07 -43.54
C PRO A 75 -2.56 -9.37 -42.82
N ASN A 76 -2.78 -10.56 -43.41
CA ASN A 76 -2.33 -11.81 -42.79
C ASN A 76 -0.81 -11.94 -42.79
N TRP A 77 -0.15 -11.47 -43.86
CA TRP A 77 1.31 -11.48 -43.93
C TRP A 77 1.92 -10.56 -42.88
N HIS A 78 1.39 -9.33 -42.75
CA HIS A 78 1.85 -8.37 -41.74
C HIS A 78 1.60 -8.90 -40.32
N PHE A 79 0.43 -9.47 -40.05
CA PHE A 79 0.13 -10.04 -38.73
C PHE A 79 1.09 -11.18 -38.39
N ARG A 80 1.33 -12.13 -39.30
CA ARG A 80 2.25 -13.25 -39.07
C ARG A 80 3.69 -12.78 -38.85
N MET A 81 4.12 -11.73 -39.57
CA MET A 81 5.45 -11.13 -39.38
C MET A 81 5.56 -10.47 -38.00
N GLY A 82 4.58 -9.64 -37.64
CA GLY A 82 4.52 -8.98 -36.33
C GLY A 82 4.49 -10.00 -35.19
N TYR A 83 3.67 -11.05 -35.32
CA TYR A 83 3.54 -12.13 -34.34
C TYR A 83 4.88 -12.84 -34.12
N ALA A 84 5.55 -13.28 -35.20
CA ALA A 84 6.84 -13.96 -35.06
C ALA A 84 7.93 -13.04 -34.47
N LEU A 85 7.95 -11.75 -34.83
CA LEU A 85 8.87 -10.78 -34.26
C LEU A 85 8.61 -10.50 -32.77
N TYR A 86 7.34 -10.45 -32.35
CA TYR A 86 6.96 -10.30 -30.95
C TYR A 86 7.52 -11.43 -30.09
N TYR A 87 7.31 -12.70 -30.47
CA TYR A 87 7.85 -13.85 -29.73
C TYR A 87 9.37 -13.97 -29.77
N LEU A 88 10.04 -13.25 -30.67
CA LEU A 88 11.50 -13.10 -30.71
C LEU A 88 12.01 -11.96 -29.81
N ASN A 89 11.15 -11.29 -29.04
CA ASN A 89 11.46 -10.07 -28.29
C ASN A 89 12.01 -8.94 -29.20
N ARG A 90 11.45 -8.82 -30.41
CA ARG A 90 11.78 -7.80 -31.42
C ARG A 90 10.60 -6.85 -31.63
N GLU A 91 10.03 -6.35 -30.55
CA GLU A 91 8.78 -5.58 -30.52
C GLU A 91 8.88 -4.28 -31.34
N GLU A 92 10.02 -3.60 -31.33
CA GLU A 92 10.26 -2.41 -32.17
C GLU A 92 10.10 -2.71 -33.67
N GLU A 93 10.55 -3.89 -34.09
CA GLU A 93 10.37 -4.35 -35.46
C GLU A 93 8.93 -4.81 -35.72
N ALA A 94 8.23 -5.36 -34.72
CA ALA A 94 6.86 -5.87 -34.84
C ALA A 94 5.81 -4.74 -34.99
N ILE A 95 5.97 -3.63 -34.25
CA ILE A 95 5.06 -2.47 -34.23
C ILE A 95 4.63 -2.00 -35.62
N PRO A 96 5.54 -1.71 -36.59
CA PRO A 96 5.14 -1.25 -37.91
C PRO A 96 4.29 -2.27 -38.68
N TYR A 97 4.48 -3.58 -38.45
CA TYR A 97 3.68 -4.62 -39.08
C TYR A 97 2.25 -4.64 -38.52
N PHE A 98 2.09 -4.64 -37.20
CA PHE A 98 0.74 -4.57 -36.59
C PHE A 98 -0.01 -3.28 -36.96
N ARG A 99 0.68 -2.12 -36.99
CA ARG A 99 0.08 -0.87 -37.49
C ARG A 99 -0.36 -0.99 -38.95
N LYS A 100 0.42 -1.69 -39.79
CA LYS A 100 0.07 -1.92 -41.19
C LYS A 100 -1.17 -2.80 -41.33
N VAL A 101 -1.35 -3.85 -40.51
CA VAL A 101 -2.61 -4.63 -40.44
C VAL A 101 -3.78 -3.70 -40.19
N LEU A 102 -3.72 -2.89 -39.13
CA LEU A 102 -4.82 -1.98 -38.75
C LEU A 102 -5.13 -0.93 -39.82
N SER A 103 -4.16 -0.56 -40.65
CA SER A 103 -4.36 0.36 -41.78
C SER A 103 -4.98 -0.29 -43.04
N LEU A 104 -4.88 -1.62 -43.18
CA LEU A 104 -5.36 -2.36 -44.35
C LEU A 104 -6.79 -2.89 -44.16
N ILE A 105 -7.23 -3.02 -42.91
CA ILE A 105 -8.53 -3.59 -42.56
C ILE A 105 -9.62 -2.52 -42.50
N SER A 106 -10.87 -2.94 -42.68
CA SER A 106 -12.06 -2.07 -42.56
C SER A 106 -12.36 -1.74 -41.09
N ASP A 107 -12.89 -0.54 -40.84
CA ASP A 107 -13.35 -0.09 -39.51
C ASP A 107 -14.68 -0.73 -39.06
N ASP A 108 -15.27 -1.62 -39.85
CA ASP A 108 -16.52 -2.28 -39.46
C ASP A 108 -16.32 -3.19 -38.24
N PRO A 109 -17.30 -3.26 -37.32
CA PRO A 109 -17.13 -3.99 -36.06
C PRO A 109 -16.76 -5.47 -36.20
N LYS A 110 -17.19 -6.14 -37.27
CA LYS A 110 -16.89 -7.58 -37.46
C LYS A 110 -15.42 -7.77 -37.84
N THR A 111 -14.92 -6.96 -38.77
CA THR A 111 -13.51 -6.97 -39.14
C THR A 111 -12.63 -6.54 -37.98
N GLN A 112 -13.03 -5.51 -37.24
CA GLN A 112 -12.29 -5.06 -36.05
C GLN A 112 -12.25 -6.13 -34.96
N ALA A 113 -13.34 -6.88 -34.75
CA ALA A 113 -13.38 -8.00 -33.80
C ALA A 113 -12.48 -9.17 -34.25
N PHE A 114 -12.44 -9.49 -35.55
CA PHE A 114 -11.56 -10.53 -36.09
C PHE A 114 -10.06 -10.23 -35.86
N TRP A 115 -9.67 -8.96 -35.85
CA TRP A 115 -8.29 -8.52 -35.62
C TRP A 115 -8.03 -7.98 -34.21
N ALA A 116 -8.81 -8.40 -33.19
CA ALA A 116 -8.62 -7.95 -31.81
C ALA A 116 -7.20 -8.22 -31.29
N ASP A 117 -6.69 -9.43 -31.53
CA ASP A 117 -5.34 -9.86 -31.16
C ASP A 117 -4.26 -8.93 -31.73
N CYS A 118 -4.47 -8.35 -32.91
CA CYS A 118 -3.51 -7.41 -33.51
C CYS A 118 -3.36 -6.13 -32.68
N ARG A 119 -4.45 -5.64 -32.09
CA ARG A 119 -4.41 -4.47 -31.19
C ARG A 119 -3.79 -4.84 -29.86
N GLU A 120 -4.14 -6.00 -29.30
CA GLU A 120 -3.56 -6.50 -28.04
C GLU A 120 -2.05 -6.68 -28.17
N LEU A 121 -1.57 -7.34 -29.23
CA LEU A 121 -0.14 -7.51 -29.49
C LEU A 121 0.57 -6.18 -29.77
N LEU A 122 -0.09 -5.22 -30.44
CA LEU A 122 0.47 -3.89 -30.64
C LEU A 122 0.64 -3.14 -29.30
N THR A 123 -0.35 -3.22 -28.42
CA THR A 123 -0.27 -2.67 -27.06
C THR A 123 0.85 -3.35 -26.27
N ALA A 124 0.90 -4.68 -26.27
CA ALA A 124 1.96 -5.43 -25.59
C ALA A 124 3.36 -5.08 -26.11
N CYS A 125 3.51 -4.89 -27.43
CA CYS A 125 4.77 -4.41 -28.01
C CYS A 125 5.17 -3.03 -27.49
N HIS A 126 4.22 -2.09 -27.44
CA HIS A 126 4.49 -0.75 -26.90
C HIS A 126 4.89 -0.81 -25.43
N THR A 127 4.18 -1.57 -24.60
CA THR A 127 4.50 -1.77 -23.18
C THR A 127 5.88 -2.40 -23.00
N ALA A 128 6.24 -3.41 -23.80
CA ALA A 128 7.54 -4.07 -23.71
C ALA A 128 8.70 -3.13 -24.09
N VAL A 129 8.53 -2.31 -25.13
CA VAL A 129 9.52 -1.30 -25.53
C VAL A 129 9.68 -0.24 -24.43
N GLU A 130 8.58 0.32 -23.94
CA GLU A 130 8.59 1.31 -22.86
C GLU A 130 9.27 0.75 -21.61
N SER A 131 8.92 -0.47 -21.20
CA SER A 131 9.54 -1.15 -20.06
C SER A 131 11.06 -1.31 -20.23
N ARG A 132 11.53 -1.71 -21.43
CA ARG A 132 12.97 -1.81 -21.70
C ARG A 132 13.68 -0.46 -21.62
N GLU A 133 13.05 0.61 -22.10
CA GLU A 133 13.59 1.97 -21.98
C GLU A 133 13.66 2.44 -20.51
N ILE A 134 12.64 2.14 -19.70
CA ILE A 134 12.60 2.45 -18.27
C ILE A 134 13.74 1.72 -17.54
N VAL A 135 13.87 0.41 -17.79
CA VAL A 135 14.95 -0.41 -17.22
C VAL A 135 16.31 0.16 -17.60
N ALA A 136 16.52 0.53 -18.87
CA ALA A 136 17.78 1.10 -19.33
C ALA A 136 18.10 2.46 -18.68
N ARG A 137 17.10 3.34 -18.52
CA ARG A 137 17.27 4.62 -17.80
C ARG A 137 17.66 4.39 -16.35
N TYR A 138 16.94 3.51 -15.66
CA TYR A 138 17.25 3.13 -14.29
C TYR A 138 18.65 2.55 -14.15
N GLU A 139 19.06 1.62 -15.02
CA GLU A 139 20.40 1.02 -14.96
C GLU A 139 21.52 2.02 -15.27
N SER A 140 21.22 3.10 -16.01
CA SER A 140 22.20 4.15 -16.31
C SER A 140 22.46 5.11 -15.15
N ASP A 141 21.45 5.38 -14.34
CA ASP A 141 21.54 6.22 -13.14
C ASP A 141 20.52 5.75 -12.08
N PRO A 142 20.85 4.69 -11.32
CA PRO A 142 19.91 4.06 -10.41
C PRO A 142 19.70 4.83 -9.10
N LEU A 143 20.50 5.88 -8.85
CA LEU A 143 20.37 6.75 -7.69
C LEU A 143 19.53 8.00 -8.00
N ASP A 144 19.25 8.26 -9.28
CA ASP A 144 18.28 9.28 -9.65
C ASP A 144 16.87 8.85 -9.21
N VAL A 145 16.26 9.69 -8.36
CA VAL A 145 14.96 9.39 -7.74
C VAL A 145 13.85 9.27 -8.78
N HIS A 146 13.89 10.04 -9.88
CA HIS A 146 12.87 9.96 -10.91
C HIS A 146 12.96 8.64 -11.69
N ASN A 147 14.16 8.23 -12.07
CA ASN A 147 14.39 6.94 -12.72
C ASN A 147 14.00 5.77 -11.81
N ALA A 148 14.36 5.83 -10.52
CA ALA A 148 14.01 4.79 -9.55
C ALA A 148 12.50 4.71 -9.30
N LEU A 149 11.80 5.84 -9.24
CA LEU A 149 10.35 5.86 -9.06
C LEU A 149 9.61 5.32 -10.29
N ASP A 150 10.03 5.70 -11.50
CA ASP A 150 9.46 5.19 -12.76
C ASP A 150 9.67 3.68 -12.89
N TYR A 151 10.85 3.17 -12.51
CA TYR A 151 11.14 1.74 -12.41
C TYR A 151 10.28 1.04 -11.35
N LEU A 152 10.12 1.62 -10.16
CA LEU A 152 9.30 1.07 -9.09
C LEU A 152 7.84 0.91 -9.56
N LEU A 153 7.24 1.98 -10.09
CA LEU A 153 5.86 2.00 -10.53
C LEU A 153 5.60 1.02 -11.68
N ARG A 154 6.38 1.11 -12.75
CA ARG A 154 6.06 0.46 -14.03
C ARG A 154 6.65 -0.93 -14.20
N VAL A 155 7.71 -1.24 -13.47
CA VAL A 155 8.42 -2.53 -13.59
C VAL A 155 8.26 -3.38 -12.34
N SER A 156 8.25 -2.78 -11.14
CA SER A 156 8.29 -3.54 -9.89
C SER A 156 6.92 -3.73 -9.22
N LEU A 157 6.00 -2.78 -9.39
CA LEU A 157 4.67 -2.81 -8.75
C LEU A 157 3.55 -3.14 -9.73
N HIS A 158 3.53 -2.50 -10.90
CA HIS A 158 2.53 -2.78 -11.93
C HIS A 158 2.51 -4.28 -12.27
N ASP A 159 1.32 -4.85 -12.35
CA ASP A 159 1.07 -6.29 -12.52
C ASP A 159 1.58 -7.24 -11.41
N CYS A 160 2.16 -6.71 -10.32
CA CYS A 160 2.61 -7.50 -9.17
C CYS A 160 1.66 -7.44 -7.96
N LEU A 161 0.59 -6.64 -8.01
CA LEU A 161 -0.33 -6.42 -6.87
C LEU A 161 -1.36 -7.55 -6.65
N GLY A 162 -1.47 -8.50 -7.59
CA GLY A 162 -2.47 -9.58 -7.52
C GLY A 162 -3.90 -9.15 -7.83
N CYS A 163 -4.07 -8.01 -8.50
CA CYS A 163 -5.32 -7.52 -9.07
C CYS A 163 -5.04 -6.76 -10.39
N GLU A 164 -6.08 -6.55 -11.21
CA GLU A 164 -5.97 -5.62 -12.34
C GLU A 164 -5.61 -4.23 -11.81
N ASN A 165 -4.68 -3.54 -12.48
CA ASN A 165 -4.21 -2.23 -12.08
C ASN A 165 -3.63 -1.44 -13.25
N SER A 166 -3.51 -0.12 -13.08
CA SER A 166 -2.91 0.78 -14.06
C SER A 166 -2.04 1.83 -13.37
N VAL A 167 -0.95 2.23 -14.03
CA VAL A 167 -0.11 3.34 -13.57
C VAL A 167 -0.68 4.66 -14.08
N GLU A 168 -1.03 5.56 -13.16
CA GLU A 168 -1.60 6.88 -13.44
C GLU A 168 -0.67 7.96 -12.84
N GLY A 169 0.20 8.55 -13.67
CA GLY A 169 1.18 9.53 -13.17
C GLY A 169 2.16 8.90 -12.19
N ASP A 170 2.07 9.31 -10.92
CA ASP A 170 2.93 8.91 -9.80
C ASP A 170 2.30 7.85 -8.88
N HIS A 171 1.15 7.30 -9.25
CA HIS A 171 0.44 6.32 -8.44
C HIS A 171 -0.08 5.14 -9.27
N ILE A 172 -0.48 4.08 -8.56
CA ILE A 172 -1.14 2.91 -9.13
C ILE A 172 -2.59 2.91 -8.71
N TRP A 173 -3.48 2.75 -9.69
CA TRP A 173 -4.90 2.58 -9.49
C TRP A 173 -5.31 1.12 -9.65
N CYS A 174 -6.00 0.59 -8.63
CA CYS A 174 -6.55 -0.77 -8.62
C CYS A 174 -8.09 -0.68 -8.61
N PRO A 175 -8.76 -0.81 -9.77
CA PRO A 175 -10.20 -0.55 -9.88
C PRO A 175 -11.06 -1.47 -9.02
N ASP A 176 -10.72 -2.76 -8.93
CA ASP A 176 -11.49 -3.76 -8.17
C ASP A 176 -11.55 -3.42 -6.67
N TRP A 177 -10.46 -2.90 -6.13
CA TRP A 177 -10.34 -2.54 -4.72
C TRP A 177 -10.62 -1.06 -4.47
N LYS A 178 -10.88 -0.27 -5.53
CA LYS A 178 -10.98 1.19 -5.47
C LYS A 178 -9.81 1.82 -4.70
N LEU A 179 -8.63 1.28 -4.95
CA LEU A 179 -7.42 1.55 -4.19
C LEU A 179 -6.44 2.35 -5.04
N THR A 180 -5.98 3.46 -4.48
CA THR A 180 -4.81 4.20 -4.98
C THR A 180 -3.60 3.88 -4.09
N ILE A 181 -2.47 3.57 -4.72
CA ILE A 181 -1.18 3.36 -4.06
C ILE A 181 -0.20 4.39 -4.60
N THR A 182 0.30 5.26 -3.74
CA THR A 182 1.29 6.29 -4.08
C THR A 182 2.61 5.97 -3.39
N PRO A 183 3.62 5.47 -4.12
CA PRO A 183 4.96 5.27 -3.59
C PRO A 183 5.78 6.56 -3.62
N GLU A 184 6.59 6.76 -2.59
CA GLU A 184 7.60 7.82 -2.49
C GLU A 184 8.95 7.22 -2.11
N ILE A 185 10.03 7.74 -2.71
CA ILE A 185 11.40 7.38 -2.35
C ILE A 185 11.90 8.45 -1.38
N GLU A 186 11.95 8.12 -0.09
CA GLU A 186 12.48 9.01 0.93
C GLU A 186 14.01 9.11 0.83
N GLN A 187 14.66 7.97 0.61
CA GLN A 187 16.10 7.88 0.50
C GLN A 187 16.52 6.76 -0.45
N ILE A 188 17.55 7.01 -1.24
CA ILE A 188 18.23 5.99 -2.04
C ILE A 188 19.75 6.18 -1.96
N THR A 189 20.47 5.07 -1.83
CA THR A 189 21.93 5.00 -1.73
C THR A 189 22.43 3.79 -2.53
N GLU A 190 23.75 3.62 -2.63
CA GLU A 190 24.35 2.49 -3.35
C GLU A 190 23.89 1.12 -2.82
N ASN A 191 23.59 1.01 -1.53
CA ASN A 191 23.32 -0.26 -0.86
C ASN A 191 21.98 -0.30 -0.09
N GLY A 192 21.19 0.77 -0.17
CA GLY A 192 20.00 0.90 0.65
C GLY A 192 18.97 1.86 0.08
N ILE A 193 17.70 1.61 0.35
CA ILE A 193 16.57 2.44 -0.06
C ILE A 193 15.51 2.46 1.04
N VAL A 194 14.81 3.58 1.16
CA VAL A 194 13.63 3.75 2.02
C VAL A 194 12.46 4.14 1.14
N LEU A 195 11.46 3.26 1.07
CA LEU A 195 10.23 3.46 0.31
C LEU A 195 9.06 3.70 1.25
N ASN A 196 8.31 4.76 1.01
CA ASN A 196 7.08 5.09 1.70
C ASN A 196 5.89 4.85 0.77
N PHE A 197 4.90 4.10 1.23
CA PHE A 197 3.69 3.79 0.46
C PHE A 197 2.47 4.37 1.17
N TYR A 198 1.74 5.24 0.47
CA TYR A 198 0.47 5.78 0.92
C TYR A 198 -0.66 5.08 0.16
N LEU A 199 -1.59 4.49 0.90
CA LEU A 199 -2.68 3.70 0.35
C LEU A 199 -4.02 4.29 0.75
N PHE A 200 -4.86 4.58 -0.23
CA PHE A 200 -6.17 5.14 0.01
C PHE A 200 -7.26 4.34 -0.71
N ALA A 201 -8.27 3.93 0.04
CA ALA A 201 -9.51 3.41 -0.50
C ALA A 201 -10.70 4.02 0.27
N PRO A 202 -11.73 4.56 -0.41
CA PRO A 202 -12.85 5.24 0.26
C PRO A 202 -13.57 4.40 1.32
N GLN A 203 -13.61 3.08 1.14
CA GLN A 203 -14.24 2.15 2.06
C GLN A 203 -13.51 2.01 3.39
N TRP A 204 -12.22 2.33 3.47
CA TRP A 204 -11.45 2.24 4.72
C TRP A 204 -11.67 3.45 5.64
N GLY A 205 -12.13 4.58 5.07
CA GLY A 205 -12.37 5.82 5.83
C GLY A 205 -11.11 6.51 6.35
N LYS A 206 -9.93 5.98 6.03
CA LYS A 206 -8.60 6.52 6.36
C LYS A 206 -7.59 6.14 5.27
N GLU A 207 -6.44 6.79 5.31
CA GLU A 207 -5.26 6.40 4.54
C GLU A 207 -4.44 5.42 5.38
N LEU A 208 -3.82 4.44 4.73
CA LEU A 208 -2.85 3.54 5.35
C LEU A 208 -1.45 3.89 4.86
N PHE A 209 -0.47 3.66 5.70
CA PHE A 209 0.92 3.99 5.44
C PHE A 209 1.81 2.76 5.67
N GLU A 210 2.80 2.54 4.80
CA GLU A 210 3.88 1.60 5.09
C GLU A 210 5.24 2.15 4.65
N CYS A 211 6.20 2.04 5.57
CA CYS A 211 7.61 2.30 5.29
C CYS A 211 8.38 0.97 5.15
N SER A 212 8.94 0.74 3.97
CA SER A 212 9.74 -0.44 3.64
C SER A 212 11.18 -0.05 3.33
N VAL A 213 12.08 -0.54 4.17
CA VAL A 213 13.53 -0.38 4.01
C VAL A 213 14.08 -1.61 3.29
N GLY A 214 14.90 -1.39 2.28
CA GLY A 214 15.59 -2.44 1.55
C GLY A 214 17.09 -2.23 1.61
N MET A 215 17.84 -3.30 1.86
CA MET A 215 19.29 -3.31 1.89
C MET A 215 19.81 -4.36 0.89
N GLY A 216 20.88 -4.05 0.18
CA GLY A 216 21.48 -4.94 -0.82
C GLY A 216 22.87 -4.49 -1.26
N SER A 217 23.51 -5.29 -2.09
CA SER A 217 24.81 -4.98 -2.69
C SER A 217 24.72 -4.06 -3.92
N SER A 218 23.51 -3.60 -4.26
CA SER A 218 23.26 -2.64 -5.34
C SER A 218 21.92 -1.93 -5.10
N PRO A 219 21.67 -0.77 -5.75
CA PRO A 219 20.38 -0.08 -5.63
C PRO A 219 19.23 -0.95 -6.13
N LYS A 220 19.45 -1.75 -7.19
CA LYS A 220 18.43 -2.64 -7.76
C LYS A 220 18.02 -3.73 -6.78
N GLN A 221 19.00 -4.30 -6.06
CA GLN A 221 18.70 -5.29 -5.02
C GLN A 221 18.00 -4.64 -3.82
N ALA A 222 18.46 -3.47 -3.37
CA ALA A 222 17.82 -2.74 -2.28
C ALA A 222 16.36 -2.40 -2.62
N LEU A 223 16.08 -1.87 -3.82
CA LEU A 223 14.73 -1.61 -4.32
C LEU A 223 13.88 -2.87 -4.37
N GLY A 224 14.42 -3.97 -4.92
CA GLY A 224 13.73 -5.25 -4.95
C GLY A 224 13.38 -5.77 -3.55
N MET A 225 14.26 -5.61 -2.57
CA MET A 225 14.01 -6.01 -1.17
C MET A 225 12.91 -5.18 -0.52
N ALA A 226 12.97 -3.85 -0.66
CA ALA A 226 11.94 -2.96 -0.11
C ALA A 226 10.57 -3.20 -0.76
N CYS A 227 10.53 -3.27 -2.09
CA CYS A 227 9.32 -3.52 -2.86
C CYS A 227 8.74 -4.91 -2.54
N GLY A 228 9.59 -5.94 -2.51
CA GLY A 228 9.18 -7.31 -2.15
C GLY A 228 8.60 -7.40 -0.74
N SER A 229 9.22 -6.73 0.25
CA SER A 229 8.64 -6.66 1.60
C SER A 229 7.25 -6.07 1.57
N PHE A 230 7.03 -4.95 0.85
CA PHE A 230 5.72 -4.33 0.73
C PHE A 230 4.68 -5.24 0.03
N LEU A 231 5.05 -5.86 -1.09
CA LEU A 231 4.18 -6.73 -1.87
C LEU A 231 3.76 -7.98 -1.10
N PHE A 232 4.73 -8.68 -0.51
CA PHE A 232 4.50 -9.98 0.12
C PHE A 232 4.00 -9.90 1.56
N SER A 233 4.07 -8.74 2.22
CA SER A 233 3.36 -8.54 3.49
C SER A 233 2.13 -7.64 3.33
N PHE A 234 2.32 -6.37 3.01
CA PHE A 234 1.25 -5.38 3.12
C PHE A 234 0.17 -5.60 2.06
N ILE A 235 0.56 -5.68 0.77
CA ILE A 235 -0.39 -5.88 -0.34
C ILE A 235 -1.01 -7.27 -0.30
N GLN A 236 -0.24 -8.29 0.07
CA GLN A 236 -0.78 -9.64 0.28
C GLN A 236 -1.94 -9.63 1.29
N GLY A 237 -1.76 -8.97 2.44
CA GLY A 237 -2.81 -8.87 3.47
C GLY A 237 -4.00 -7.99 3.04
N VAL A 238 -3.75 -6.90 2.32
CA VAL A 238 -4.82 -6.09 1.69
C VAL A 238 -5.62 -6.92 0.69
N GLY A 239 -4.94 -7.75 -0.12
CA GLY A 239 -5.59 -8.64 -1.07
C GLY A 239 -6.50 -9.67 -0.38
N LEU A 240 -6.04 -10.28 0.73
CA LEU A 240 -6.87 -11.16 1.55
C LEU A 240 -8.12 -10.41 2.09
N MET A 241 -7.93 -9.19 2.59
CA MET A 241 -9.02 -8.35 3.10
C MET A 241 -10.05 -8.00 2.02
N GLU A 242 -9.61 -7.51 0.87
CA GLU A 242 -10.53 -7.06 -0.18
C GLU A 242 -11.21 -8.23 -0.90
N ARG A 243 -10.57 -9.41 -0.99
CA ARG A 243 -11.20 -10.65 -1.46
C ARG A 243 -12.03 -11.37 -0.39
N ARG A 244 -11.95 -10.92 0.88
CA ARG A 244 -12.57 -11.56 2.07
C ARG A 244 -12.15 -13.02 2.26
N GLU A 245 -10.89 -13.32 1.99
CA GLU A 245 -10.31 -14.65 2.12
C GLU A 245 -9.71 -14.85 3.51
N GLN A 246 -9.87 -16.05 4.09
CA GLN A 246 -9.22 -16.43 5.36
C GLN A 246 -9.54 -15.50 6.56
N ALA A 247 -10.72 -14.88 6.56
CA ALA A 247 -11.11 -13.94 7.61
C ALA A 247 -11.27 -14.63 8.98
N LEU A 248 -10.65 -14.04 10.01
CA LEU A 248 -10.86 -14.41 11.40
C LEU A 248 -11.91 -13.50 12.05
N GLU A 249 -12.79 -14.09 12.84
CA GLU A 249 -13.81 -13.35 13.60
C GLU A 249 -13.25 -12.80 14.88
N LEU A 250 -13.59 -11.55 15.19
CA LEU A 250 -13.28 -10.89 16.44
C LEU A 250 -14.47 -10.03 16.87
N GLU A 251 -14.83 -10.12 18.15
CA GLU A 251 -15.90 -9.30 18.75
C GLU A 251 -15.32 -8.44 19.87
N THR A 252 -15.69 -7.16 19.90
CA THR A 252 -15.33 -6.23 20.97
C THR A 252 -16.54 -5.43 21.45
N SER A 253 -16.41 -4.75 22.59
CA SER A 253 -17.37 -3.75 23.00
C SER A 253 -16.66 -2.51 23.52
N PHE A 254 -17.12 -1.34 23.05
CA PHE A 254 -16.64 -0.04 23.50
C PHE A 254 -17.81 0.89 23.78
N ALA A 255 -17.74 1.65 24.87
CA ALA A 255 -18.82 2.53 25.34
C ALA A 255 -20.22 1.86 25.40
N GLY A 256 -20.27 0.56 25.70
CA GLY A 256 -21.51 -0.23 25.75
C GLY A 256 -22.11 -0.57 24.38
N LYS A 257 -21.35 -0.40 23.30
CA LYS A 257 -21.72 -0.77 21.93
C LYS A 257 -20.92 -2.00 21.49
N PRO A 258 -21.54 -3.02 20.89
CA PRO A 258 -20.81 -4.15 20.31
C PRO A 258 -20.21 -3.78 18.96
N HIS A 259 -19.05 -4.37 18.64
CA HIS A 259 -18.38 -4.24 17.35
C HIS A 259 -17.97 -5.63 16.85
N HIS A 260 -18.31 -5.93 15.60
CA HIS A 260 -17.92 -7.16 14.92
C HIS A 260 -16.82 -6.85 13.91
N TRP A 261 -15.77 -7.66 13.89
CA TRP A 261 -14.58 -7.44 13.09
C TRP A 261 -14.22 -8.69 12.28
N ARG A 262 -13.62 -8.44 11.13
CA ARG A 262 -12.90 -9.43 10.33
C ARG A 262 -11.42 -9.06 10.31
N ALA A 263 -10.60 -9.94 10.86
CA ALA A 263 -9.15 -9.80 10.83
C ALA A 263 -8.56 -10.64 9.69
N TYR A 264 -7.62 -10.04 8.96
CA TYR A 264 -6.87 -10.65 7.86
C TYR A 264 -5.39 -10.55 8.20
N ILE A 265 -4.71 -11.69 8.23
CA ILE A 265 -3.33 -11.82 8.65
C ILE A 265 -2.45 -11.93 7.40
N SER A 266 -1.47 -11.05 7.25
CA SER A 266 -0.52 -11.16 6.15
C SER A 266 0.49 -12.27 6.36
N ASP A 267 1.26 -12.59 5.32
CA ASP A 267 2.47 -13.39 5.48
C ASP A 267 3.50 -12.66 6.37
N VAL A 268 4.38 -13.44 7.00
CA VAL A 268 5.52 -12.93 7.76
C VAL A 268 6.72 -12.84 6.82
N ILE A 269 7.31 -11.65 6.72
CA ILE A 269 8.52 -11.44 5.94
C ILE A 269 9.72 -11.45 6.87
N GLY A 270 10.54 -12.49 6.71
CA GLY A 270 11.80 -12.67 7.39
C GLY A 270 12.98 -12.09 6.63
N MET A 271 13.98 -11.57 7.36
CA MET A 271 15.29 -11.21 6.80
C MET A 271 16.41 -11.74 7.68
N GLY A 272 17.54 -12.05 7.05
CA GLY A 272 18.73 -12.55 7.72
C GLY A 272 18.51 -13.94 8.31
N ASP A 273 19.00 -14.16 9.52
CA ASP A 273 18.92 -15.46 10.22
C ASP A 273 17.60 -15.60 11.00
N SER A 274 16.52 -15.03 10.49
CA SER A 274 15.23 -15.02 11.17
C SER A 274 14.65 -16.44 11.29
N PRO A 275 14.08 -16.81 12.45
CA PRO A 275 13.59 -18.16 12.67
C PRO A 275 12.35 -18.46 11.83
N ASP A 276 12.28 -19.69 11.30
CA ASP A 276 11.06 -20.17 10.66
C ASP A 276 9.93 -20.26 11.71
N LEU A 277 8.75 -19.76 11.35
CA LEU A 277 7.56 -19.85 12.17
C LEU A 277 6.71 -21.04 11.75
N ASP A 278 6.20 -21.79 12.74
CA ASP A 278 5.34 -22.96 12.49
C ASP A 278 3.96 -22.59 11.88
N SER A 279 3.53 -21.33 12.02
CA SER A 279 2.25 -20.84 11.52
C SER A 279 2.30 -19.35 11.18
N PRO A 280 1.64 -18.91 10.09
CA PRO A 280 1.40 -17.49 9.82
C PRO A 280 0.62 -16.77 10.94
N SER A 281 -0.15 -17.51 11.76
CA SER A 281 -0.90 -16.94 12.89
C SER A 281 -0.04 -16.65 14.13
N HIS A 282 1.27 -16.99 14.13
CA HIS A 282 2.11 -16.97 15.32
C HIS A 282 2.00 -15.68 16.14
N TYR A 283 2.16 -14.51 15.52
CA TYR A 283 2.03 -13.23 16.21
C TYR A 283 0.58 -12.89 16.57
N TRP A 284 -0.37 -13.24 15.71
CA TRP A 284 -1.79 -13.00 15.96
C TRP A 284 -2.28 -13.74 17.20
N ASP A 285 -1.88 -14.99 17.37
CA ASP A 285 -2.28 -15.84 18.51
C ASP A 285 -1.83 -15.25 19.86
N ILE A 286 -0.79 -14.43 19.85
CA ILE A 286 -0.22 -13.77 21.03
C ILE A 286 -0.82 -12.37 21.24
N LEU A 287 -1.04 -11.63 20.15
CA LEU A 287 -1.38 -10.21 20.22
C LEU A 287 -2.88 -9.94 20.14
N SER A 288 -3.68 -10.83 19.56
CA SER A 288 -5.09 -10.57 19.22
C SER A 288 -5.95 -10.10 20.39
N GLU A 289 -5.86 -10.74 21.56
CA GLU A 289 -6.60 -10.32 22.76
C GLU A 289 -6.20 -8.94 23.26
N HIS A 290 -4.93 -8.56 23.08
CA HIS A 290 -4.42 -7.25 23.49
C HIS A 290 -4.76 -6.17 22.45
N ILE A 291 -4.74 -6.51 21.17
CA ILE A 291 -5.19 -5.65 20.08
C ILE A 291 -6.69 -5.35 20.25
N ALA A 292 -7.50 -6.36 20.56
CA ALA A 292 -8.95 -6.22 20.76
C ALA A 292 -9.32 -5.13 21.79
N LYS A 293 -8.50 -4.95 22.84
CA LYS A 293 -8.70 -3.91 23.87
C LYS A 293 -8.51 -2.48 23.35
N ARG A 294 -7.86 -2.32 22.19
CA ARG A 294 -7.56 -1.04 21.55
C ARG A 294 -8.51 -0.72 20.39
N LEU A 295 -9.43 -1.62 20.08
CA LEU A 295 -10.41 -1.42 19.01
C LEU A 295 -11.64 -0.67 19.53
N GLY A 296 -11.76 0.59 19.12
CA GLY A 296 -12.98 1.41 19.25
C GLY A 296 -13.81 1.40 17.96
N ASN A 297 -14.66 2.40 17.78
CA ASN A 297 -15.52 2.48 16.58
C ASN A 297 -14.77 3.04 15.36
N GLN A 298 -14.45 2.20 14.37
CA GLN A 298 -13.77 2.62 13.15
C GLN A 298 -13.84 1.58 12.04
N LYS A 299 -13.91 2.02 10.78
CA LYS A 299 -14.07 1.12 9.61
C LYS A 299 -12.95 0.10 9.44
N LEU A 300 -11.71 0.50 9.71
CA LEU A 300 -10.51 -0.33 9.53
C LEU A 300 -9.44 0.09 10.52
N CYS A 301 -8.78 -0.90 11.13
CA CYS A 301 -7.49 -0.74 11.80
C CYS A 301 -6.46 -1.57 11.06
N TYR A 302 -5.22 -1.09 10.95
CA TYR A 302 -4.11 -1.95 10.57
C TYR A 302 -3.07 -2.01 11.68
N VAL A 303 -2.51 -3.20 11.89
CA VAL A 303 -1.51 -3.45 12.92
C VAL A 303 -0.22 -3.84 12.23
N LYS A 304 0.89 -3.17 12.55
CA LYS A 304 2.24 -3.53 12.11
C LYS A 304 2.96 -4.21 13.26
N VAL A 305 3.47 -5.40 13.00
CA VAL A 305 4.36 -6.13 13.91
C VAL A 305 5.75 -6.14 13.28
N TYR A 306 6.73 -5.66 14.02
CA TYR A 306 8.14 -5.71 13.63
C TYR A 306 8.98 -6.21 14.81
N GLY A 307 9.73 -7.27 14.57
CA GLY A 307 10.69 -7.82 15.51
C GLY A 307 12.06 -7.89 14.87
N ALA A 308 13.12 -7.45 15.56
CA ALA A 308 14.48 -7.58 15.06
C ALA A 308 15.48 -7.86 16.16
N LYS A 309 16.48 -8.69 15.86
CA LYS A 309 17.59 -9.03 16.76
C LYS A 309 18.93 -8.89 16.04
N SER A 310 19.89 -8.25 16.69
CA SER A 310 21.27 -8.15 16.23
C SER A 310 22.21 -8.31 17.42
N GLY A 311 22.78 -9.50 17.60
CA GLY A 311 23.50 -9.84 18.84
C GLY A 311 22.58 -9.72 20.07
N ASP A 312 22.97 -8.89 21.03
CA ASP A 312 22.20 -8.64 22.25
C ASP A 312 21.12 -7.55 22.08
N ASP A 313 21.13 -6.82 20.95
CA ASP A 313 20.16 -5.76 20.69
C ASP A 313 18.82 -6.36 20.20
N VAL A 314 17.76 -6.14 20.97
CA VAL A 314 16.40 -6.63 20.69
C VAL A 314 15.47 -5.45 20.46
N THR A 315 14.80 -5.47 19.31
CA THR A 315 13.74 -4.53 18.96
C THR A 315 12.43 -5.30 18.81
N GLY A 316 11.43 -4.94 19.59
CA GLY A 316 10.04 -5.32 19.36
C GLY A 316 9.22 -4.06 19.17
N GLU A 317 8.47 -3.99 18.09
CA GLU A 317 7.60 -2.87 17.78
C GLU A 317 6.25 -3.40 17.28
N CYS A 318 5.18 -2.92 17.90
CA CYS A 318 3.82 -3.16 17.46
C CYS A 318 3.07 -1.83 17.39
N ARG A 319 2.59 -1.49 16.20
CA ARG A 319 1.82 -0.25 15.94
C ARG A 319 0.39 -0.57 15.54
N ILE A 320 -0.58 0.21 16.00
CA ILE A 320 -1.96 0.19 15.52
C ILE A 320 -2.24 1.54 14.87
N ASP A 321 -2.57 1.52 13.57
CA ASP A 321 -2.75 2.73 12.77
C ASP A 321 -1.55 3.69 12.86
N ASP A 322 -0.34 3.13 12.74
CA ASP A 322 0.96 3.80 12.91
C ASP A 322 1.24 4.39 14.30
N ILE A 323 0.37 4.15 15.29
CA ILE A 323 0.62 4.50 16.68
C ILE A 323 1.30 3.34 17.40
N LYS A 324 2.53 3.54 17.86
CA LYS A 324 3.26 2.56 18.67
C LYS A 324 2.54 2.29 20.00
N SER A 325 2.32 1.00 20.29
CA SER A 325 1.91 0.54 21.62
C SER A 325 3.12 -0.04 22.33
N GLU A 326 3.53 0.56 23.44
CA GLU A 326 4.60 0.06 24.30
C GLU A 326 4.24 -1.30 24.93
N GLU A 327 2.98 -1.50 25.31
CA GLU A 327 2.51 -2.79 25.86
C GLU A 327 2.62 -3.92 24.83
N LEU A 328 2.14 -3.70 23.60
CA LEU A 328 2.23 -4.71 22.52
C LEU A 328 3.68 -4.88 22.04
N SER A 329 4.44 -3.79 21.93
CA SER A 329 5.86 -3.81 21.56
C SER A 329 6.69 -4.65 22.53
N ALA A 330 6.41 -4.56 23.84
CA ALA A 330 7.06 -5.38 24.86
C ALA A 330 6.76 -6.88 24.69
N LEU A 331 5.53 -7.26 24.27
CA LEU A 331 5.20 -8.65 23.95
C LEU A 331 6.01 -9.14 22.75
N VAL A 332 6.10 -8.35 21.69
CA VAL A 332 6.91 -8.67 20.51
C VAL A 332 8.39 -8.80 20.88
N ALA A 333 8.92 -7.87 21.67
CA ALA A 333 10.32 -7.90 22.12
C ALA A 333 10.63 -9.18 22.92
N GLY A 334 9.72 -9.61 23.80
CA GLY A 334 9.88 -10.86 24.56
C GLY A 334 9.88 -12.12 23.70
N LEU A 335 9.25 -12.10 22.51
CA LEU A 335 9.35 -13.19 21.54
C LEU A 335 10.70 -13.17 20.82
N VAL A 336 11.12 -11.98 20.37
CA VAL A 336 12.37 -11.78 19.64
C VAL A 336 13.58 -12.09 20.51
N GLU A 337 13.52 -11.79 21.81
CA GLU A 337 14.60 -12.08 22.77
C GLU A 337 14.97 -13.58 22.78
N GLN A 338 14.00 -14.46 22.53
CA GLN A 338 14.16 -15.92 22.51
C GLN A 338 14.82 -16.45 21.23
N TRP A 339 14.99 -15.62 20.19
CA TRP A 339 15.60 -16.08 18.94
C TRP A 339 17.08 -16.40 19.13
N ASP A 340 17.52 -17.50 18.53
CA ASP A 340 18.92 -17.88 18.45
C ASP A 340 19.50 -17.32 17.14
N VAL A 341 20.21 -16.19 17.22
CA VAL A 341 20.63 -15.39 16.07
C VAL A 341 22.09 -15.02 16.25
N GLU A 342 22.95 -15.47 15.33
CA GLU A 342 24.37 -15.09 15.30
C GLU A 342 24.59 -13.71 14.64
N GLY A 343 23.81 -13.40 13.60
CA GLY A 343 23.89 -12.16 12.84
C GLY A 343 22.72 -11.21 13.12
N PHE A 344 22.05 -10.80 12.04
CA PHE A 344 20.85 -9.99 12.06
C PHE A 344 19.66 -10.86 11.67
N ALA A 345 18.55 -10.71 12.40
CA ALA A 345 17.27 -11.32 12.06
C ALA A 345 16.17 -10.28 12.20
N SER A 346 15.18 -10.30 11.31
CA SER A 346 13.95 -9.54 11.50
C SER A 346 12.73 -10.23 10.95
N HIS A 347 11.58 -10.02 11.59
CA HIS A 347 10.25 -10.34 11.06
C HIS A 347 9.44 -9.06 10.91
N LYS A 348 8.65 -9.00 9.84
CA LYS A 348 7.61 -7.98 9.63
C LYS A 348 6.30 -8.67 9.25
N GLN A 349 5.19 -8.26 9.88
CA GLN A 349 3.84 -8.76 9.57
C GLN A 349 2.79 -7.67 9.75
N PHE A 350 1.67 -7.77 9.02
CA PHE A 350 0.53 -6.88 9.12
C PHE A 350 -0.75 -7.63 9.44
N PHE A 351 -1.62 -7.01 10.25
CA PHE A 351 -3.00 -7.43 10.43
C PHE A 351 -3.94 -6.33 9.97
N PHE A 352 -4.90 -6.65 9.11
CA PHE A 352 -5.95 -5.74 8.67
C PHE A 352 -7.26 -6.13 9.34
N ILE A 353 -7.82 -5.26 10.17
CA ILE A 353 -8.96 -5.55 11.03
C ILE A 353 -10.12 -4.63 10.65
N ARG A 354 -11.03 -5.16 9.83
CA ARG A 354 -12.14 -4.41 9.24
C ARG A 354 -13.40 -4.59 10.07
N GLN A 355 -14.03 -3.48 10.46
CA GLN A 355 -15.30 -3.53 11.16
C GLN A 355 -16.43 -3.84 10.18
N GLU A 356 -17.36 -4.70 10.58
CA GLU A 356 -18.55 -4.96 9.78
C GLU A 356 -19.50 -3.75 9.84
N GLU A 357 -20.09 -3.42 8.69
CA GLU A 357 -20.92 -2.20 8.51
C GLU A 357 -22.11 -2.16 9.47
N GLU A 358 -22.65 -3.33 9.84
CA GLU A 358 -23.77 -3.49 10.77
C GLU A 358 -23.47 -3.00 12.21
N THR A 359 -22.19 -2.96 12.61
CA THR A 359 -21.79 -2.48 13.93
C THR A 359 -20.96 -1.19 13.88
N THR A 360 -20.69 -0.68 12.67
CA THR A 360 -19.97 0.58 12.47
C THR A 360 -20.89 1.76 12.78
N LEU A 361 -20.52 2.58 13.77
CA LEU A 361 -21.26 3.77 14.17
C LEU A 361 -20.84 4.98 13.33
N PRO A 362 -21.76 5.94 13.07
CA PRO A 362 -21.43 7.16 12.35
C PRO A 362 -20.34 7.98 13.06
N ASN A 363 -19.37 8.47 12.30
CA ASN A 363 -18.36 9.42 12.75
C ASN A 363 -18.31 10.61 11.78
N ALA A 364 -18.50 11.83 12.30
CA ALA A 364 -18.55 13.06 11.53
C ALA A 364 -17.19 13.49 10.94
N TYR A 365 -16.10 12.92 11.45
CA TYR A 365 -14.72 13.25 11.08
C TYR A 365 -14.02 12.13 10.28
N LEU A 366 -14.78 11.12 9.86
CA LEU A 366 -14.27 10.04 9.02
C LEU A 366 -14.01 10.50 7.56
N GLY A 367 -13.00 9.93 6.91
CA GLY A 367 -12.68 10.22 5.51
C GLY A 367 -12.00 11.58 5.32
N TRP A 368 -11.70 11.94 4.07
CA TRP A 368 -10.97 13.17 3.75
C TRP A 368 -11.73 14.43 4.20
N ASP A 369 -12.99 14.58 3.82
CA ASP A 369 -13.83 15.72 4.22
C ASP A 369 -14.02 15.83 5.74
N GLY A 370 -14.08 14.68 6.42
CA GLY A 370 -14.19 14.61 7.88
C GLY A 370 -12.92 15.07 8.57
N ARG A 371 -11.75 14.62 8.10
CA ARG A 371 -10.43 15.02 8.62
C ARG A 371 -10.18 16.51 8.43
N GLU A 372 -10.50 17.07 7.26
CA GLU A 372 -10.35 18.52 7.05
C GLU A 372 -11.30 19.34 7.94
N ARG A 373 -12.52 18.85 8.18
CA ARG A 373 -13.45 19.47 9.13
C ARG A 373 -12.91 19.42 10.56
N LEU A 374 -12.34 18.30 10.98
CA LEU A 374 -11.70 18.17 12.29
C LEU A 374 -10.52 19.13 12.40
N LYS A 375 -9.63 19.16 11.41
CA LYS A 375 -8.48 20.07 11.34
C LYS A 375 -8.90 21.54 11.50
N HIS A 376 -9.94 21.96 10.80
CA HIS A 376 -10.49 23.31 10.96
C HIS A 376 -10.96 23.59 12.39
N LYS A 377 -11.67 22.65 13.02
CA LYS A 377 -12.15 22.78 14.40
C LYS A 377 -11.01 22.81 15.42
N VAL A 378 -9.98 21.98 15.25
CA VAL A 378 -8.77 21.98 16.09
C VAL A 378 -8.04 23.31 15.98
N LYS A 379 -7.90 23.85 14.76
CA LYS A 379 -7.33 25.18 14.54
C LYS A 379 -8.11 26.26 15.31
N THR A 380 -9.44 26.26 15.21
CA THR A 380 -10.30 27.18 15.97
C THR A 380 -10.09 27.03 17.47
N ALA A 381 -10.04 25.80 17.99
CA ALA A 381 -9.84 25.55 19.41
C ALA A 381 -8.48 26.10 19.90
N ALA A 382 -7.40 25.85 19.17
CA ALA A 382 -6.07 26.36 19.48
C ALA A 382 -5.98 27.89 19.49
N GLN A 383 -6.60 28.54 18.50
CA GLN A 383 -6.66 30.00 18.45
C GLN A 383 -7.50 30.60 19.58
N MET A 384 -8.61 29.96 19.94
CA MET A 384 -9.46 30.40 21.06
C MET A 384 -8.79 30.22 22.41
N PHE A 385 -8.01 29.13 22.58
CA PHE A 385 -7.18 28.90 23.75
C PHE A 385 -6.12 30.00 23.88
N HIS A 386 -5.35 30.27 22.83
CA HIS A 386 -4.31 31.30 22.81
C HIS A 386 -4.85 32.72 23.05
N ALA A 387 -6.07 32.99 22.58
CA ALA A 387 -6.74 34.28 22.82
C ALA A 387 -7.20 34.49 24.28
N CYS A 388 -7.01 33.52 25.18
CA CYS A 388 -7.35 33.67 26.59
C CYS A 388 -6.28 34.49 27.34
N ASP A 389 -6.42 35.81 27.34
CA ASP A 389 -5.47 36.73 28.00
C ASP A 389 -5.70 36.90 29.52
N ASN A 390 -6.75 36.28 30.07
CA ASN A 390 -7.10 36.36 31.47
C ASN A 390 -7.86 35.10 31.96
N GLN A 391 -7.98 34.96 33.28
CA GLN A 391 -8.61 33.79 33.91
C GLN A 391 -10.11 33.65 33.57
N GLU A 392 -10.85 34.76 33.43
CA GLU A 392 -12.28 34.71 33.10
C GLU A 392 -12.52 34.14 31.69
N LEU A 393 -11.67 34.50 30.73
CA LEU A 393 -11.69 33.91 29.40
C LEU A 393 -11.33 32.43 29.45
N TYR A 394 -10.30 32.05 30.22
CA TYR A 394 -9.92 30.66 30.37
C TYR A 394 -11.02 29.81 31.00
N ASP A 395 -11.63 30.26 32.09
CA ASP A 395 -12.70 29.55 32.81
C ASP A 395 -13.97 29.39 31.96
N SER A 396 -14.25 30.36 31.08
CA SER A 396 -15.38 30.30 30.14
C SER A 396 -15.04 29.59 28.81
N LEU A 397 -13.78 29.21 28.59
CA LEU A 397 -13.33 28.59 27.33
C LEU A 397 -14.12 27.31 26.98
N PRO A 398 -14.42 26.38 27.90
CA PRO A 398 -15.20 25.19 27.56
C PRO A 398 -16.55 25.52 26.90
N GLN A 399 -17.33 26.43 27.49
CA GLN A 399 -18.62 26.84 26.93
C GLN A 399 -18.44 27.53 25.56
N ARG A 400 -17.45 28.42 25.43
CA ARG A 400 -17.18 29.11 24.16
C ARG A 400 -16.76 28.11 23.07
N LEU A 401 -16.01 27.07 23.40
CA LEU A 401 -15.64 26.00 22.48
C LEU A 401 -16.86 25.20 22.03
N GLU A 402 -17.79 24.85 22.93
CA GLU A 402 -19.02 24.15 22.55
C GLU A 402 -19.83 24.94 21.51
N GLU A 403 -19.97 26.26 21.72
CA GLU A 403 -20.67 27.17 20.82
C GLU A 403 -19.96 27.30 19.46
N ALA A 404 -18.63 27.43 19.47
CA ALA A 404 -17.82 27.62 18.27
C ALA A 404 -17.72 26.34 17.42
N LEU A 405 -17.46 25.19 18.07
CA LEU A 405 -17.24 23.92 17.38
C LEU A 405 -18.55 23.22 17.03
N LYS A 406 -19.67 23.58 17.67
CA LYS A 406 -20.98 22.93 17.50
C LYS A 406 -20.92 21.42 17.68
N ASP A 407 -20.04 20.98 18.57
CA ASP A 407 -19.81 19.59 18.98
C ASP A 407 -19.30 19.62 20.42
N PRO A 408 -20.19 19.44 21.41
CA PRO A 408 -19.81 19.55 22.82
C PRO A 408 -18.78 18.51 23.26
N THR A 409 -18.84 17.30 22.69
CA THR A 409 -17.85 16.24 22.97
C THR A 409 -16.48 16.69 22.47
N LEU A 410 -16.37 17.09 21.20
CA LEU A 410 -15.10 17.54 20.64
C LEU A 410 -14.55 18.80 21.36
N ALA A 411 -15.43 19.71 21.79
CA ALA A 411 -15.02 20.87 22.58
C ALA A 411 -14.36 20.48 23.90
N ALA A 412 -14.94 19.51 24.61
CA ALA A 412 -14.35 18.97 25.83
C ALA A 412 -13.04 18.23 25.57
N GLU A 413 -12.95 17.47 24.47
CA GLU A 413 -11.72 16.76 24.08
C GLU A 413 -10.61 17.73 23.68
N CYS A 414 -10.90 18.78 22.90
CA CYS A 414 -9.94 19.82 22.57
C CYS A 414 -9.40 20.52 23.83
N TYR A 415 -10.27 20.84 24.78
CA TYR A 415 -9.88 21.48 26.03
C TYR A 415 -9.05 20.55 26.92
N ALA A 416 -9.41 19.27 27.00
CA ALA A 416 -8.79 18.29 27.88
C ALA A 416 -7.49 17.70 27.31
N PHE A 417 -7.48 17.35 26.02
CA PHE A 417 -6.43 16.52 25.43
C PHE A 417 -5.33 17.32 24.75
N LEU A 418 -5.61 18.48 24.11
CA LEU A 418 -4.58 19.24 23.40
C LEU A 418 -3.39 19.66 24.29
N PRO A 419 -3.59 20.12 25.55
CA PRO A 419 -2.47 20.38 26.46
C PRO A 419 -1.59 19.14 26.68
N GLU A 420 -2.21 18.00 26.91
CA GLU A 420 -1.53 16.74 27.25
C GLU A 420 -0.85 16.15 26.02
N ILE A 421 -1.47 16.23 24.84
CA ILE A 421 -0.88 15.87 23.55
C ILE A 421 0.40 16.67 23.29
N CYS A 422 0.37 18.00 23.49
CA CYS A 422 1.57 18.83 23.36
C CYS A 422 2.65 18.45 24.37
N ALA A 423 2.27 18.12 25.60
CA ALA A 423 3.23 17.69 26.62
C ALA A 423 3.84 16.31 26.32
N GLU A 424 3.06 15.33 25.86
CA GLU A 424 3.58 14.02 25.45
C GLU A 424 4.57 14.17 24.29
N ASN A 425 4.27 15.03 23.32
CA ASN A 425 5.17 15.33 22.21
C ASN A 425 6.45 16.06 22.64
N ALA A 426 6.37 16.95 23.64
CA ALA A 426 7.52 17.73 24.12
C ALA A 426 8.50 16.91 24.99
N PHE A 427 8.06 15.78 25.54
CA PHE A 427 8.85 14.93 26.44
C PHE A 427 8.83 13.46 25.98
N ASP A 428 9.26 13.23 24.73
CA ASP A 428 9.30 11.95 24.03
C ASP A 428 10.09 10.83 24.73
N GLU A 429 11.04 11.16 25.61
CA GLU A 429 11.77 10.18 26.43
C GLU A 429 10.92 9.55 27.56
N VAL A 430 9.76 10.11 27.90
CA VAL A 430 8.93 9.64 29.02
C VAL A 430 8.01 8.51 28.58
N THR A 431 7.81 7.50 29.43
CA THR A 431 6.80 6.47 29.18
C THR A 431 5.43 6.92 29.70
N TYR A 432 4.44 6.95 28.81
CA TYR A 432 3.06 7.32 29.11
C TYR A 432 2.13 6.11 29.19
N SER A 433 1.06 6.23 29.96
CA SER A 433 -0.05 5.28 29.93
C SER A 433 -0.74 5.33 28.56
N GLU A 434 -1.00 4.16 27.98
CA GLU A 434 -1.83 4.02 26.78
C GLU A 434 -3.33 4.17 27.08
N THR A 435 -3.69 4.11 28.37
CA THR A 435 -5.06 4.30 28.84
C THR A 435 -5.26 5.66 29.50
N ILE A 436 -6.50 6.14 29.44
CA ILE A 436 -7.00 7.28 30.19
C ILE A 436 -8.27 6.91 30.94
N ASP A 437 -8.52 7.59 32.05
CA ASP A 437 -9.73 7.42 32.86
C ASP A 437 -10.68 8.60 32.62
N ILE A 438 -11.94 8.33 32.30
CA ILE A 438 -12.94 9.37 32.01
C ILE A 438 -14.12 9.27 32.98
N SER A 439 -14.32 10.31 33.79
CA SER A 439 -15.45 10.46 34.70
C SER A 439 -16.50 11.42 34.13
N VAL A 440 -17.57 10.87 33.56
CA VAL A 440 -18.68 11.64 32.95
C VAL A 440 -19.70 12.06 34.01
N GLY A 441 -19.88 13.37 34.21
CA GLY A 441 -20.91 13.91 35.10
C GLY A 441 -20.83 13.41 36.55
N GLY A 442 -19.61 13.15 37.04
CA GLY A 442 -19.35 12.62 38.39
C GLY A 442 -19.64 11.14 38.60
N ARG A 443 -19.89 10.38 37.51
CA ARG A 443 -19.99 8.92 37.55
C ARG A 443 -18.61 8.27 37.77
N PRO A 444 -18.54 7.01 38.24
CA PRO A 444 -17.28 6.26 38.29
C PRO A 444 -16.54 6.32 36.95
N ALA A 445 -15.22 6.50 37.01
CA ALA A 445 -14.41 6.63 35.81
C ALA A 445 -14.42 5.34 34.99
N ALA A 446 -14.48 5.49 33.67
CA ALA A 446 -14.26 4.41 32.71
C ALA A 446 -12.84 4.51 32.15
N THR A 447 -12.08 3.43 32.26
CA THR A 447 -10.75 3.31 31.65
C THR A 447 -10.89 2.96 30.17
N CYS A 448 -10.29 3.75 29.30
CA CYS A 448 -10.30 3.56 27.86
C CYS A 448 -8.87 3.59 27.33
N TYR A 449 -8.55 2.76 26.34
CA TYR A 449 -7.31 2.96 25.58
C TYR A 449 -7.46 4.19 24.67
N LYS A 450 -6.41 4.99 24.54
CA LYS A 450 -6.38 6.16 23.63
C LYS A 450 -6.78 5.78 22.21
N ASN A 451 -6.36 4.60 21.72
CA ASN A 451 -6.72 4.05 20.42
C ASN A 451 -8.21 3.71 20.24
N GLN A 452 -8.97 3.53 21.33
CA GLN A 452 -10.42 3.32 21.22
C GLN A 452 -11.20 4.60 20.99
N LEU A 453 -10.63 5.75 21.38
CA LEU A 453 -11.30 7.04 21.26
C LEU A 453 -11.26 7.50 19.80
N ALA A 454 -12.43 7.80 19.26
CA ALA A 454 -12.60 8.20 17.86
C ALA A 454 -11.82 9.46 17.51
N ASP A 455 -11.57 10.34 18.48
CA ASP A 455 -11.03 11.68 18.26
C ASP A 455 -9.60 11.87 18.83
N TYR A 456 -9.07 11.03 19.74
CA TYR A 456 -7.78 11.29 20.42
C TYR A 456 -6.58 11.40 19.47
N TRP A 457 -6.30 10.35 18.68
CA TRP A 457 -5.20 10.39 17.71
C TRP A 457 -5.51 11.29 16.51
N PRO A 458 -6.76 11.37 15.99
CA PRO A 458 -7.11 12.37 14.99
C PRO A 458 -6.89 13.82 15.45
N LEU A 459 -7.12 14.15 16.73
CA LEU A 459 -6.77 15.45 17.32
C LEU A 459 -5.26 15.68 17.32
N HIS A 460 -4.48 14.68 17.73
CA HIS A 460 -3.01 14.72 17.67
C HIS A 460 -2.53 15.03 16.24
N HIS A 461 -2.94 14.22 15.26
CA HIS A 461 -2.56 14.42 13.87
C HIS A 461 -2.99 15.79 13.35
N ALA A 462 -4.25 16.19 13.57
CA ALA A 462 -4.76 17.48 13.13
C ALA A 462 -3.95 18.66 13.70
N LEU A 463 -3.59 18.61 14.99
CA LEU A 463 -2.83 19.68 15.63
C LEU A 463 -1.42 19.80 15.06
N PHE A 464 -0.70 18.69 14.92
CA PHE A 464 0.68 18.72 14.43
C PHE A 464 0.77 19.01 12.93
N THR A 465 -0.17 18.52 12.11
CA THR A 465 -0.29 18.94 10.71
C THR A 465 -0.50 20.46 10.60
N LEU A 466 -1.31 21.08 11.47
CA LEU A 466 -1.47 22.54 11.48
C LEU A 466 -0.17 23.28 11.83
N PHE A 467 0.64 22.74 12.73
CA PHE A 467 1.96 23.30 13.04
C PHE A 467 2.93 23.18 11.85
N GLU A 468 2.99 22.01 11.22
CA GLU A 468 3.83 21.72 10.05
C GLU A 468 3.45 22.56 8.83
N GLU A 469 2.15 22.73 8.56
CA GLU A 469 1.61 23.57 7.48
C GLU A 469 1.79 25.09 7.77
N GLY A 470 2.32 25.47 8.94
CA GLY A 470 2.48 26.88 9.33
C GLY A 470 1.16 27.60 9.57
N ALA A 471 0.08 26.88 9.88
CA ALA A 471 -1.28 27.40 9.94
C ALA A 471 -1.51 28.46 11.04
N PHE A 472 -0.58 28.55 12.01
CA PHE A 472 -0.59 29.49 13.13
C PHE A 472 0.39 30.67 12.96
N GLY A 473 1.20 30.71 11.89
CA GLY A 473 2.16 31.80 11.66
C GLY A 473 3.17 31.99 12.80
N GLU A 474 3.46 33.24 13.16
CA GLU A 474 4.43 33.59 14.22
C GLU A 474 4.00 33.11 15.62
N GLU A 475 2.72 32.83 15.84
CA GLU A 475 2.17 32.40 17.14
C GLU A 475 2.34 30.90 17.40
N ALA A 476 2.78 30.11 16.41
CA ALA A 476 2.88 28.65 16.53
C ALA A 476 3.64 28.19 17.79
N ASN A 477 4.82 28.78 18.03
CA ASN A 477 5.63 28.43 19.20
C ASN A 477 4.99 28.90 20.52
N ALA A 478 4.33 30.05 20.53
CA ALA A 478 3.63 30.53 21.72
C ALA A 478 2.48 29.58 22.11
N ILE A 479 1.63 29.22 21.15
CA ILE A 479 0.51 28.28 21.34
C ILE A 479 1.02 26.95 21.91
N TYR A 480 2.06 26.37 21.31
CA TYR A 480 2.61 25.09 21.73
C TYR A 480 3.15 25.14 23.17
N GLN A 481 3.92 26.19 23.51
CA GLN A 481 4.47 26.37 24.87
C GLN A 481 3.39 26.64 25.92
N GLU A 482 2.33 27.38 25.57
CA GLU A 482 1.19 27.64 26.45
C GLU A 482 0.41 26.36 26.76
N TYR A 483 0.17 25.51 25.75
CA TYR A 483 -0.44 24.20 25.94
C TYR A 483 0.37 23.32 26.89
N ILE A 484 1.69 23.24 26.69
CA ILE A 484 2.57 22.48 27.58
C ILE A 484 2.49 23.03 29.00
N ARG A 485 2.46 24.36 29.18
CA ARG A 485 2.45 24.99 30.51
C ARG A 485 1.22 24.64 31.35
N VAL A 486 0.06 24.49 30.72
CA VAL A 486 -1.19 24.18 31.42
C VAL A 486 -1.44 22.67 31.59
N SER A 487 -0.61 21.83 30.98
CA SER A 487 -0.71 20.37 31.05
C SER A 487 -0.44 19.81 32.46
N SER A 488 -1.21 18.79 32.82
CA SER A 488 -1.02 17.98 34.03
C SER A 488 0.24 17.12 33.91
N ILE A 489 0.52 16.57 32.72
CA ILE A 489 1.75 15.84 32.40
C ILE A 489 2.98 16.71 32.66
N TYR A 490 3.02 17.93 32.13
CA TYR A 490 4.14 18.84 32.34
C TYR A 490 4.36 19.13 33.83
N ASN A 491 3.27 19.34 34.58
CA ASN A 491 3.32 19.54 36.02
C ASN A 491 3.89 18.31 36.76
N ALA A 492 3.48 17.09 36.39
CA ALA A 492 4.00 15.86 36.96
C ALA A 492 5.48 15.65 36.64
N ILE A 493 5.88 15.81 35.37
CA ILE A 493 7.28 15.70 34.92
C ILE A 493 8.16 16.71 35.65
N SER A 494 7.71 17.97 35.75
CA SER A 494 8.43 19.03 36.47
C SER A 494 8.65 18.67 37.95
N GLN A 495 7.70 18.00 38.59
CA GLN A 495 7.86 17.52 39.97
C GLN A 495 8.84 16.34 40.08
N MET A 496 8.83 15.43 39.10
CA MET A 496 9.75 14.28 39.04
C MET A 496 11.20 14.75 38.81
N GLN A 497 11.41 15.68 37.89
CA GLN A 497 12.74 16.27 37.63
C GLN A 497 13.28 17.03 38.86
N LYS A 498 12.43 17.77 39.59
CA LYS A 498 12.81 18.40 40.87
C LYS A 498 13.25 17.39 41.93
N LYS A 499 12.79 16.14 41.83
CA LYS A 499 13.21 15.02 42.69
C LYS A 499 14.40 14.23 42.14
N GLY A 500 14.96 14.62 41.00
CA GLY A 500 16.14 14.00 40.39
C GLY A 500 15.86 12.83 39.45
N THR A 501 14.61 12.60 39.05
CA THR A 501 14.26 11.56 38.05
C THR A 501 14.66 12.03 36.65
N HIS A 502 15.40 11.19 35.91
CA HIS A 502 15.67 11.42 34.48
C HIS A 502 14.44 11.09 33.63
N LEU A 503 14.25 11.77 32.49
CA LEU A 503 13.05 11.61 31.65
C LEU A 503 12.87 10.17 31.16
N LYS A 504 13.95 9.53 30.67
CA LYS A 504 13.97 8.11 30.28
C LYS A 504 13.52 7.11 31.36
N ASP A 505 13.61 7.50 32.63
CA ASP A 505 13.24 6.66 33.78
C ASP A 505 11.82 7.03 34.29
N ALA A 506 11.21 8.08 33.75
CA ALA A 506 9.90 8.57 34.14
C ALA A 506 8.79 7.73 33.50
N LYS A 507 7.85 7.29 34.34
CA LYS A 507 6.64 6.57 33.92
C LYS A 507 5.42 7.25 34.53
N LEU A 508 4.49 7.69 33.68
CA LEU A 508 3.24 8.29 34.11
C LEU A 508 2.10 7.28 34.04
N THR A 509 1.25 7.30 35.07
CA THR A 509 -0.01 6.55 35.10
C THR A 509 -1.09 7.27 34.31
N ALA A 510 -2.21 6.58 34.05
CA ALA A 510 -3.37 7.15 33.39
C ALA A 510 -3.82 8.47 34.02
N LEU A 511 -4.11 9.46 33.18
CA LEU A 511 -4.75 10.71 33.59
C LEU A 511 -6.25 10.47 33.81
N LEU A 512 -6.80 11.13 34.83
CA LEU A 512 -8.23 11.16 35.10
C LEU A 512 -8.83 12.47 34.58
N TYR A 513 -9.73 12.36 33.61
CA TYR A 513 -10.48 13.48 33.05
C TYR A 513 -11.87 13.54 33.65
N HIS A 514 -12.24 14.71 34.18
CA HIS A 514 -13.60 15.01 34.61
C HIS A 514 -14.30 15.82 33.53
N VAL A 515 -15.34 15.25 32.94
CA VAL A 515 -16.08 15.85 31.82
C VAL A 515 -17.55 16.03 32.16
N GLY A 516 -18.22 16.94 31.45
CA GLY A 516 -19.62 17.26 31.66
C GLY A 516 -20.55 16.07 31.42
N GLY A 517 -21.76 16.10 32.00
CA GLY A 517 -22.72 14.99 31.90
C GLY A 517 -23.25 14.70 30.49
N GLY A 518 -23.04 15.61 29.53
CA GLY A 518 -23.36 15.43 28.12
C GLY A 518 -22.21 14.85 27.27
N PHE A 519 -21.05 14.57 27.87
CA PHE A 519 -19.91 13.98 27.17
C PHE A 519 -20.21 12.54 26.76
N GLU A 520 -19.89 12.22 25.51
CA GLU A 520 -19.99 10.88 24.95
C GLU A 520 -18.59 10.28 24.82
N ILE A 521 -18.34 9.13 25.46
CA ILE A 521 -17.14 8.34 25.20
C ILE A 521 -17.39 7.65 23.85
N ARG A 522 -16.65 8.05 22.81
CA ARG A 522 -16.86 7.60 21.43
C ARG A 522 -15.57 7.28 20.72
#